data_AF-A0A6G9HPG8-F1
#
_entry.id   AF-A0A6G9HPG8-F1
#
_cell.length_a   1.000
_cell.length_b   1.000
_cell.length_c   1.000
_cell.angle_alpha   90.00
_cell.angle_beta   90.00
_cell.angle_gamma   90.00
#
_symmetry.space_group_name_H-M   'P 1'
#
loop_
_entity.id
_entity.type
_entity.pdbx_description
1 polymer ?
#
loop_
_entity_poly.entity_id
_entity_poly.type
_entity_poly.pdbx_seq_one_letter_code
_entity_poly.pdbx_strand_id
1 'polypeptide(L)'
;MCAKDRSHIAVRSQTDSIHSMREMLNISSCPAFIRDSRGEVIHTSPTFDKIFLTSGGTGAFDTPRAPGSWFLDLSLEIKLELMQSELKSFSEGSAVLVKNIWLAGSLWTVFIETFSINEDTYSI
;
A
#
# COMPACT_ATOMS: atom_id res chain seq x y z
N MET A 1 -28.33 2.47 -39.28
CA MET A 1 -27.33 2.40 -38.19
C MET A 1 -27.15 3.80 -37.64
N CYS A 2 -27.72 4.10 -36.48
CA CYS A 2 -27.48 5.37 -35.79
C CYS A 2 -26.04 5.35 -35.25
N ALA A 3 -25.26 6.38 -35.59
CA ALA A 3 -23.91 6.56 -35.08
C ALA A 3 -23.98 6.71 -33.55
N LYS A 4 -23.25 5.86 -32.83
CA LYS A 4 -23.15 5.92 -31.38
C LYS A 4 -22.32 7.16 -31.04
N ASP A 5 -22.93 8.10 -30.33
CA ASP A 5 -22.31 9.35 -29.89
C ASP A 5 -21.06 9.04 -29.05
N ARG A 6 -19.91 9.60 -29.46
CA ARG A 6 -18.61 9.41 -28.79
C ARG A 6 -18.50 10.22 -27.49
N SER A 7 -19.50 11.05 -27.17
CA SER A 7 -19.59 11.78 -25.90
C SER A 7 -19.72 10.88 -24.67
N HIS A 8 -20.06 9.60 -24.85
CA HIS A 8 -20.14 8.59 -23.79
C HIS A 8 -18.87 7.74 -23.62
N ILE A 9 -17.71 8.19 -24.11
CA ILE A 9 -16.45 7.65 -23.59
C ILE A 9 -16.36 8.18 -22.16
N ALA A 10 -16.75 7.34 -21.19
CA ALA A 10 -16.70 7.64 -19.78
C ALA A 10 -15.26 8.06 -19.44
N VAL A 11 -15.02 9.37 -19.37
CA VAL A 11 -13.87 9.94 -18.70
C VAL A 11 -14.10 9.58 -17.24
N ARG A 12 -13.56 8.42 -16.81
CA ARG A 12 -13.59 8.03 -15.41
C ARG A 12 -13.00 9.19 -14.62
N SER A 13 -13.74 9.65 -13.63
CA SER A 13 -13.25 10.69 -12.74
C SER A 13 -11.99 10.13 -12.07
N GLN A 14 -10.92 10.91 -11.96
CA GLN A 14 -9.65 10.43 -11.39
C GLN A 14 -9.78 10.02 -9.90
N THR A 15 -10.87 10.43 -9.22
CA THR A 15 -11.29 9.87 -7.92
C THR A 15 -11.51 8.35 -7.98
N ASP A 16 -11.90 7.82 -9.14
CA ASP A 16 -12.08 6.40 -9.39
C ASP A 16 -10.75 5.64 -9.39
N SER A 17 -9.60 6.29 -9.63
CA SER A 17 -8.30 5.63 -9.80
C SER A 17 -7.75 5.08 -8.47
N ILE A 18 -7.69 5.90 -7.42
CA ILE A 18 -7.27 5.44 -6.08
C ILE A 18 -8.29 4.45 -5.49
N HIS A 19 -9.58 4.66 -5.77
CA HIS A 19 -10.63 3.73 -5.38
C HIS A 19 -10.45 2.36 -6.07
N SER A 20 -10.18 2.35 -7.37
CA SER A 20 -9.92 1.12 -8.13
C SER A 20 -8.70 0.35 -7.61
N MET A 21 -7.64 1.05 -7.19
CA MET A 21 -6.48 0.40 -6.57
C MET A 21 -6.79 -0.19 -5.21
N ARG A 22 -7.60 0.49 -4.38
CA ARG A 22 -8.09 -0.07 -3.11
C ARG A 22 -8.92 -1.33 -3.35
N GLU A 23 -9.82 -1.32 -4.34
CA GLU A 23 -10.58 -2.51 -4.74
C GLU A 23 -9.68 -3.66 -5.19
N MET A 24 -8.65 -3.37 -6.00
CA MET A 24 -7.67 -4.37 -6.42
C MET A 24 -6.92 -4.97 -5.23
N LEU A 25 -6.49 -4.15 -4.26
CA LEU A 25 -5.83 -4.63 -3.06
C LEU A 25 -6.75 -5.45 -2.16
N ASN A 26 -8.05 -5.15 -2.12
CA ASN A 26 -9.01 -5.89 -1.32
C ASN A 26 -9.22 -7.34 -1.78
N ILE A 27 -8.99 -7.63 -3.07
CA ILE A 27 -9.08 -8.99 -3.62
C ILE A 27 -7.70 -9.65 -3.80
N SER A 28 -6.62 -8.93 -3.49
CA SER A 28 -5.26 -9.43 -3.61
C SER A 28 -4.94 -10.48 -2.55
N SER A 29 -4.32 -11.58 -2.96
CA SER A 29 -3.73 -12.56 -2.04
C SER A 29 -2.38 -12.11 -1.46
N CYS A 30 -1.82 -11.00 -1.94
CA CYS A 30 -0.57 -10.44 -1.43
C CYS A 30 -0.86 -9.41 -0.33
N PRO A 31 -0.10 -9.41 0.78
CA PRO A 31 -0.20 -8.34 1.77
C PRO A 31 0.32 -7.04 1.16
N ALA A 32 -0.55 -6.03 1.10
CA ALA A 32 -0.24 -4.72 0.56
C ALA A 32 -0.90 -3.61 1.39
N PHE A 33 -0.32 -2.42 1.29
CA PHE A 33 -0.82 -1.19 1.89
C PHE A 33 -0.51 -0.02 0.95
N ILE A 34 -1.14 1.14 1.17
CA ILE A 34 -0.88 2.36 0.41
C ILE A 34 -0.50 3.46 1.39
N ARG A 35 0.55 4.24 1.09
CA ARG A 35 0.89 5.45 1.82
C ARG A 35 0.75 6.71 0.98
N ASP A 36 0.45 7.83 1.63
CA ASP A 36 0.48 9.15 1.02
C ASP A 36 1.89 9.77 1.07
N SER A 37 2.06 10.94 0.45
CA SER A 37 3.33 11.69 0.43
C SER A 37 3.80 12.18 1.80
N ARG A 38 2.93 12.14 2.82
CA ARG A 38 3.28 12.43 4.21
C ARG A 38 3.80 11.18 4.93
N GLY A 39 3.76 10.03 4.27
CA GLY A 39 4.14 8.74 4.82
C GLY A 39 3.05 8.10 5.68
N GLU A 40 1.81 8.58 5.63
CA GLU A 40 0.70 7.98 6.37
C GLU A 40 0.10 6.81 5.60
N VAL A 41 -0.22 5.73 6.30
CA VAL A 41 -0.95 4.59 5.72
C VAL A 41 -2.41 4.97 5.52
N ILE A 42 -2.85 5.05 4.26
CA ILE A 42 -4.22 5.44 3.90
C ILE A 42 -5.11 4.25 3.53
N HIS A 43 -4.52 3.07 3.30
CA HIS A 43 -5.26 1.84 3.02
C HIS A 43 -4.39 0.61 3.27
N THR A 44 -5.01 -0.49 3.68
CA THR A 44 -4.40 -1.81 3.84
C THR A 44 -5.30 -2.86 3.19
N SER A 45 -4.70 -3.89 2.61
CA SER A 45 -5.43 -5.07 2.12
C SER A 45 -5.87 -5.97 3.29
N PRO A 46 -6.96 -6.74 3.15
CA PRO A 46 -7.39 -7.72 4.17
C PRO A 46 -6.32 -8.76 4.50
N THR A 47 -5.47 -9.12 3.53
CA THR A 47 -4.36 -10.04 3.75
C THR A 47 -3.27 -9.40 4.62
N PHE A 48 -2.99 -8.11 4.42
CA PHE A 48 -2.09 -7.35 5.28
C PHE A 48 -2.60 -7.27 6.72
N ASP A 49 -3.87 -6.93 6.90
CA ASP A 49 -4.48 -6.83 8.23
C ASP A 49 -4.36 -8.14 8.99
N LYS A 50 -4.65 -9.27 8.33
CA LYS A 50 -4.56 -10.61 8.92
C LYS A 50 -3.17 -10.97 9.44
N ILE A 51 -2.13 -10.51 8.76
CA ILE A 51 -0.74 -10.86 9.09
C ILE A 51 -0.17 -9.88 10.11
N PHE A 52 -0.40 -8.57 9.93
CA PHE A 52 0.32 -7.54 10.67
C PHE A 52 -0.51 -6.81 11.72
N LEU A 53 -1.84 -6.80 11.60
CA LEU A 53 -2.73 -6.04 12.49
C LEU A 53 -3.57 -6.91 13.43
N THR A 54 -3.78 -8.19 13.10
CA THR A 54 -4.52 -9.14 13.97
C THR A 54 -3.62 -10.12 14.74
N SER A 55 -2.31 -10.16 14.46
CA SER A 55 -1.36 -11.07 15.10
C SER A 55 -0.69 -10.44 16.33
N GLY A 56 -1.41 -10.40 17.45
CA GLY A 56 -0.89 -10.08 18.79
C GLY A 56 -1.76 -10.75 19.85
N GLY A 57 -1.24 -11.78 20.52
CA GLY A 57 -2.03 -12.76 21.27
C GLY A 57 -2.65 -12.32 22.61
N THR A 58 -3.63 -13.13 23.02
CA THR A 58 -4.24 -13.31 24.35
C THR A 58 -5.00 -12.13 24.97
N GLY A 59 -6.33 -12.16 24.83
CA GLY A 59 -7.25 -11.81 25.92
C GLY A 59 -7.80 -10.39 25.98
N ALA A 60 -7.41 -9.47 25.10
CA ALA A 60 -8.04 -8.16 25.00
C ALA A 60 -8.92 -8.10 23.74
N PHE A 61 -10.22 -7.98 23.97
CA PHE A 61 -11.27 -7.84 22.96
C PHE A 61 -10.94 -6.71 21.96
N ASP A 62 -10.76 -7.07 20.68
CA ASP A 62 -11.05 -6.29 19.46
C ASP A 62 -10.81 -4.77 19.47
N THR A 63 -9.63 -4.28 19.87
CA THR A 63 -9.21 -2.93 19.43
C THR A 63 -8.38 -3.03 18.16
N PRO A 64 -8.94 -2.66 16.98
CA PRO A 64 -8.17 -2.63 15.74
C PRO A 64 -6.95 -1.72 15.90
N ARG A 65 -5.78 -2.27 15.58
CA ARG A 65 -4.53 -1.52 15.59
C ARG A 65 -4.58 -0.48 14.47
N ALA A 66 -4.08 0.73 14.71
CA ALA A 66 -4.00 1.76 13.68
C ALA A 66 -3.19 1.24 12.48
N PRO A 67 -3.58 1.48 11.21
CA PRO A 67 -2.91 0.91 10.04
C PRO A 67 -1.39 1.17 9.95
N GLY A 68 -0.87 2.22 10.60
CA GLY A 68 0.56 2.53 10.66
C GLY A 68 1.33 1.89 11.82
N SER A 69 0.67 1.23 12.78
CA SER A 69 1.33 0.77 14.00
C SER A 69 2.28 -0.41 13.80
N TRP A 70 2.08 -1.24 12.76
CA TRP A 70 3.01 -2.32 12.43
C TRP A 70 4.42 -1.77 12.13
N PHE A 71 4.48 -0.58 11.53
CA PHE A 71 5.73 0.07 11.18
C PHE A 71 6.49 0.47 12.44
N LEU A 72 5.81 0.80 13.55
CA LEU A 72 6.45 1.18 14.81
C LEU A 72 7.22 0.03 15.46
N ASP A 73 6.80 -1.22 15.24
CA ASP A 73 7.45 -2.40 15.84
C ASP A 73 8.71 -2.85 15.10
N LEU A 74 8.96 -2.31 13.91
CA LEU A 74 10.13 -2.65 13.12
C LEU A 74 11.42 -2.10 13.75
N SER A 75 12.53 -2.81 13.53
CA SER A 75 13.85 -2.28 13.86
C SER A 75 14.13 -1.00 13.07
N LEU A 76 14.98 -0.12 13.61
CA LEU A 76 15.36 1.12 12.94
C LEU A 76 15.98 0.86 11.56
N GLU A 77 16.79 -0.18 11.44
CA GLU A 77 17.43 -0.58 10.18
C GLU A 77 16.39 -0.90 9.09
N ILE A 78 15.39 -1.72 9.42
CA ILE A 78 14.31 -2.07 8.47
C ILE A 78 13.49 -0.84 8.10
N LYS A 79 13.17 0.03 9.07
CA LYS A 79 12.44 1.28 8.81
C LYS A 79 13.19 2.15 7.80
N LEU A 80 14.49 2.35 8.02
CA LEU A 80 15.33 3.17 7.16
C LEU A 80 15.44 2.56 5.76
N GLU A 81 15.60 1.24 5.65
CA GLU A 81 15.70 0.56 4.37
C GLU A 81 14.40 0.69 3.55
N LEU A 82 13.23 0.51 4.18
CA LEU A 82 11.94 0.69 3.52
C LEU A 82 11.71 2.14 3.08
N MET A 83 12.02 3.12 3.96
CA MET A 83 11.86 4.54 3.62
C MET A 83 12.83 5.01 2.53
N GLN A 84 14.07 4.53 2.54
CA GLN A 84 15.04 4.83 1.48
C GLN A 84 14.63 4.22 0.15
N SER A 85 14.07 3.01 0.18
CA SER A 85 13.59 2.31 -1.02
C SER A 85 12.35 2.99 -1.62
N GLU A 86 11.46 3.51 -0.77
CA GLU A 86 10.33 4.36 -1.18
C GLU A 86 10.81 5.66 -1.85
N LEU A 87 11.75 6.38 -1.23
CA LEU A 87 12.36 7.58 -1.82
C LEU A 87 13.07 7.28 -3.14
N LYS A 88 13.76 6.13 -3.21
CA LYS A 88 14.43 5.67 -4.42
C LYS A 88 13.41 5.43 -5.54
N SER A 89 12.33 4.69 -5.23
CA SER A 89 11.24 4.45 -6.20
C SER A 89 10.70 5.75 -6.75
N PHE A 90 10.46 6.74 -5.87
CA PHE A 90 9.99 8.06 -6.27
C PHE A 90 11.00 8.78 -7.16
N SER A 91 12.27 8.81 -6.77
CA SER A 91 13.31 9.52 -7.52
C SER A 91 13.61 8.93 -8.89
N GLU A 92 13.52 7.60 -9.02
CA GLU A 92 13.84 6.87 -10.25
C GLU A 92 12.60 6.65 -11.14
N GLY A 93 11.40 6.92 -10.61
CA GLY A 93 10.13 6.64 -11.29
C GLY A 93 9.95 5.17 -11.63
N SER A 94 10.48 4.27 -10.78
CA SER A 94 10.47 2.83 -11.01
C SER A 94 10.25 2.04 -9.73
N ALA A 95 9.77 0.82 -9.85
CA ALA A 95 9.55 -0.04 -8.70
C ALA A 95 10.87 -0.56 -8.11
N VAL A 96 10.93 -0.62 -6.78
CA VAL A 96 12.08 -1.12 -6.02
C VAL A 96 11.70 -2.42 -5.31
N LEU A 97 12.58 -3.41 -5.38
CA LEU A 97 12.44 -4.69 -4.66
C LEU A 97 13.43 -4.75 -3.51
N VAL A 98 12.92 -4.78 -2.29
CA VAL A 98 13.70 -4.93 -1.06
C VAL A 98 13.60 -6.38 -0.61
N LYS A 99 14.73 -7.10 -0.52
CA LYS A 99 14.75 -8.54 -0.25
C LYS A 99 15.23 -8.83 1.17
N ASN A 100 14.84 -9.99 1.69
CA ASN A 100 15.30 -10.53 2.97
C ASN A 100 14.90 -9.67 4.19
N ILE A 101 13.75 -9.02 4.15
CA ILE A 101 13.23 -8.25 5.30
C ILE A 101 12.52 -9.19 6.26
N TRP A 102 12.95 -9.21 7.52
CA TRP A 102 12.34 -10.03 8.56
C TRP A 102 11.08 -9.36 9.12
N LEU A 103 9.90 -9.85 8.75
CA LEU A 103 8.60 -9.32 9.18
C LEU A 103 7.69 -10.48 9.61
N ALA A 104 6.90 -10.28 10.68
CA ALA A 104 5.93 -11.28 11.18
C ALA A 104 6.49 -12.71 11.33
N GLY A 105 7.78 -12.84 11.70
CA GLY A 105 8.41 -14.14 11.94
C GLY A 105 8.89 -14.88 10.68
N SER A 106 8.92 -14.23 9.51
CA SER A 106 9.46 -14.80 8.27
C SER A 106 10.23 -13.78 7.43
N LEU A 107 10.99 -14.25 6.43
CA LEU A 107 11.65 -13.40 5.45
C LEU A 107 10.70 -13.03 4.32
N TRP A 108 10.68 -11.73 3.98
CA TRP A 108 9.84 -11.15 2.95
C TRP A 108 10.67 -10.47 1.87
N THR A 109 10.11 -10.43 0.67
CA THR A 109 10.49 -9.47 -0.36
C THR A 109 9.38 -8.44 -0.45
N VAL A 110 9.73 -7.17 -0.27
CA VAL A 110 8.81 -6.04 -0.36
C VAL A 110 9.00 -5.39 -1.73
N PHE A 111 7.92 -5.33 -2.50
CA PHE A 111 7.83 -4.54 -3.71
C PHE A 111 7.31 -3.16 -3.32
N ILE A 112 7.99 -2.11 -3.76
CA ILE A 112 7.62 -0.72 -3.50
C ILE A 112 7.52 0.00 -4.83
N GLU A 113 6.35 0.53 -5.14
CA GLU A 113 6.15 1.36 -6.31
C GLU A 113 5.51 2.68 -5.92
N THR A 114 6.01 3.77 -6.48
CA THR A 114 5.46 5.11 -6.28
C THR A 114 4.77 5.57 -7.55
N PHE A 115 3.63 6.22 -7.38
CA PHE A 115 2.83 6.72 -8.48
C PHE A 115 2.15 8.03 -8.08
N SER A 116 1.78 8.83 -9.08
CA SER A 116 1.11 10.10 -8.85
C SER A 116 -0.28 10.11 -9.49
N ILE A 117 -1.26 10.61 -8.76
CA ILE A 117 -2.63 10.88 -9.23
C ILE A 117 -2.96 12.31 -8.83
N ASN A 118 -3.32 13.15 -9.79
CA ASN A 118 -3.75 14.54 -9.52
C ASN A 118 -2.73 15.36 -8.71
N GLU A 119 -1.44 15.25 -9.05
CA GLU A 119 -0.33 15.90 -8.34
C GLU A 119 -0.04 15.37 -6.93
N ASP A 120 -0.90 14.49 -6.39
CA ASP A 120 -0.63 13.74 -5.17
C ASP A 120 0.21 12.50 -5.47
N THR A 121 1.19 12.22 -4.60
CA THR A 121 2.08 11.06 -4.71
C THR A 121 1.71 10.03 -3.65
N TYR A 122 1.72 8.77 -4.06
CA TYR A 122 1.45 7.61 -3.23
C TYR A 122 2.51 6.54 -3.42
N SER A 123 2.61 5.63 -2.46
CA SER A 123 3.37 4.39 -2.57
C SER A 123 2.50 3.17 -2.27
N ILE A 124 2.79 2.05 -2.91
CA ILE A 124 2.18 0.73 -2.72
C ILE A 124 3.23 -0.34 -2.45
#